data_AF-A0A183FC20-F1
#
_entry.id   AF-A0A183FC20-F1
#
_cell.length_a   1.000
_cell.length_b   1.000
_cell.length_c   1.000
_cell.angle_alpha   90.00
_cell.angle_beta   90.00
_cell.angle_gamma   90.00
#
_symmetry.space_group_name_H-M   'P 1'
#
loop_
_entity.id
_entity.type
_entity.pdbx_description
1 polymer ?
#
loop_
_entity_poly.entity_id
_entity_poly.type
_entity_poly.pdbx_seq_one_letter_code
_entity_poly.pdbx_strand_id
1 'polypeptide(L)'
;MRKDFKHMKELSQYTRLDPEKRRQSTERLLNTIHGNERCCALLERWGIHLDRQLVSFQSRELEAEKVSGGLVHTWFLIGTH
;
A
#
# COMPACT_ATOMS: atom_id res chain seq x y z
N MET A 1 12.13 -21.66 -7.17
CA MET A 1 11.30 -20.50 -7.54
C MET A 1 11.82 -19.17 -7.02
N ARG A 2 11.92 -18.91 -5.70
CA ARG A 2 12.35 -17.59 -5.18
C ARG A 2 13.78 -17.14 -5.57
N LYS A 3 14.66 -18.07 -5.94
CA LYS A 3 16.06 -17.77 -6.35
C LYS A 3 16.18 -17.26 -7.79
N ASP A 4 15.13 -17.35 -8.59
CA ASP A 4 15.18 -16.98 -10.00
C ASP A 4 14.58 -15.59 -10.22
N PHE A 5 15.45 -14.62 -10.54
CA PHE A 5 15.07 -13.22 -10.70
C PHE A 5 14.09 -13.01 -11.86
N LYS A 6 14.25 -13.74 -12.96
CA LYS A 6 13.38 -13.60 -14.13
C LYS A 6 11.95 -14.02 -13.77
N HIS A 7 11.80 -15.17 -13.14
CA HIS A 7 10.50 -15.68 -12.72
C HIS A 7 9.84 -14.82 -11.65
N MET A 8 10.62 -14.29 -10.69
CA MET A 8 10.09 -13.38 -9.67
C MET A 8 9.68 -12.03 -10.26
N LYS A 9 10.43 -11.51 -11.25
CA LYS A 9 10.08 -10.29 -11.96
C LYS A 9 8.76 -10.45 -12.73
N GLU A 10 8.61 -11.54 -13.48
CA GLU A 10 7.37 -11.87 -14.19
C GLU A 10 6.20 -12.03 -13.20
N LEU A 11 6.35 -12.83 -12.14
CA LEU A 11 5.32 -13.01 -11.12
C LEU A 11 4.91 -11.68 -10.46
N SER A 12 5.87 -10.79 -10.22
CA SER A 12 5.59 -9.49 -9.62
C SER A 12 4.73 -8.59 -10.51
N GLN A 13 4.79 -8.74 -11.85
CA GLN A 13 3.94 -7.97 -12.76
C GLN A 13 2.46 -8.33 -12.62
N TYR A 14 2.15 -9.59 -12.28
CA TYR A 14 0.77 -10.08 -12.14
C TYR A 14 0.26 -10.05 -10.70
N THR A 15 1.14 -10.03 -9.70
CA THR A 15 0.77 -10.04 -8.28
C THR A 15 0.86 -8.68 -7.61
N ARG A 16 1.61 -7.72 -8.18
CA ARG A 16 1.62 -6.34 -7.70
C ARG A 16 0.28 -5.69 -8.02
N LEU A 17 -0.46 -5.40 -6.96
CA LEU A 17 -1.68 -4.64 -7.03
C LEU A 17 -1.42 -3.22 -6.55
N ASP A 18 -1.70 -2.27 -7.44
CA ASP A 18 -1.79 -0.84 -7.13
C ASP A 18 -2.78 -0.59 -5.98
N PRO A 19 -2.54 0.40 -5.09
CA PRO A 19 -3.42 0.68 -3.95
C PRO A 19 -4.88 0.87 -4.34
N GLU A 20 -5.17 1.56 -5.45
CA GLU A 20 -6.54 1.81 -5.89
C GLU A 20 -7.19 0.53 -6.41
N LYS A 21 -6.45 -0.28 -7.18
CA LYS A 21 -6.93 -1.61 -7.61
C LYS A 21 -7.22 -2.52 -6.42
N ARG A 22 -6.41 -2.42 -5.36
CA ARG A 22 -6.63 -3.17 -4.11
C ARG A 22 -7.93 -2.75 -3.45
N ARG A 23 -8.12 -1.44 -3.25
CA ARG A 23 -9.36 -0.88 -2.70
C ARG A 23 -10.60 -1.39 -3.46
N GLN A 24 -10.59 -1.24 -4.79
CA GLN A 24 -11.70 -1.70 -5.64
C GLN A 24 -11.93 -3.22 -5.55
N SER A 25 -10.86 -4.02 -5.50
CA SER A 25 -10.99 -5.48 -5.37
C SER A 25 -11.61 -5.90 -4.03
N THR A 26 -11.26 -5.19 -2.95
CA THR A 26 -11.82 -5.42 -1.62
C THR A 26 -13.29 -5.01 -1.56
N GLU A 27 -13.66 -3.87 -2.15
CA GLU A 27 -15.07 -3.43 -2.25
C GLU A 27 -15.93 -4.40 -3.06
N ARG A 28 -15.41 -4.93 -4.16
CA ARG A 28 -16.10 -5.98 -4.94
C ARG A 28 -16.30 -7.25 -4.12
N LEU A 29 -15.32 -7.64 -3.31
CA LEU A 29 -15.45 -8.78 -2.40
C LEU A 29 -16.55 -8.52 -1.36
N LEU A 30 -16.56 -7.34 -0.72
CA LEU A 30 -17.61 -6.96 0.23
C LEU A 30 -19.00 -7.01 -0.42
N ASN A 31 -19.16 -6.43 -1.61
CA ASN A 31 -20.41 -6.47 -2.37
C ASN A 31 -20.84 -7.90 -2.70
N THR A 32 -19.89 -8.78 -3.04
CA THR A 32 -20.15 -10.19 -3.33
C THR A 32 -20.64 -10.94 -2.08
N ILE A 33 -20.04 -10.66 -0.92
CA ILE A 33 -20.44 -11.26 0.36
C ILE A 33 -21.84 -10.76 0.74
N HIS A 34 -22.07 -9.45 0.68
CA HIS A 34 -23.37 -8.85 1.02
C HIS A 34 -24.50 -9.27 0.07
N GLY A 35 -24.19 -9.51 -1.21
CA GLY A 35 -25.15 -10.01 -2.19
C GLY A 35 -25.49 -11.49 -2.02
N ASN A 36 -24.81 -12.23 -1.13
CA ASN A 36 -25.07 -13.63 -0.87
C ASN A 36 -25.76 -13.83 0.49
N GLU A 37 -27.08 -14.00 0.46
CA GLU A 37 -27.91 -14.19 1.65
C GLU A 37 -27.45 -15.34 2.56
N ARG A 38 -26.92 -16.42 1.97
CA ARG A 38 -26.40 -17.56 2.76
C ARG A 38 -25.14 -17.17 3.53
N CYS A 39 -24.25 -16.41 2.90
CA CYS A 39 -23.05 -15.90 3.57
C CYS A 39 -23.42 -14.92 4.69
N CYS A 40 -24.35 -14.00 4.45
CA CYS A 40 -24.85 -13.08 5.46
C CYS A 40 -25.49 -13.83 6.64
N ALA A 41 -26.37 -14.78 6.38
CA ALA A 41 -27.01 -15.58 7.43
C ALA A 41 -26.01 -16.41 8.25
N LEU A 42 -24.95 -16.93 7.61
CA LEU A 42 -23.87 -17.59 8.33
C LEU A 42 -23.10 -16.61 9.21
N LEU A 43 -22.68 -15.45 8.69
CA LEU A 43 -21.96 -14.45 9.48
C LEU A 43 -22.80 -13.97 10.68
N GLU A 44 -24.09 -13.72 10.46
CA GLU A 44 -25.04 -13.31 11.49
C GLU A 44 -25.20 -14.37 12.60
N ARG A 45 -25.26 -15.66 12.24
CA ARG A 45 -25.27 -16.76 13.23
C ARG A 45 -24.03 -16.79 14.12
N TRP A 46 -22.90 -16.28 13.63
CA TRP A 46 -21.65 -16.16 14.39
C TRP A 46 -21.56 -14.81 15.12
N GLY A 47 -22.59 -13.96 15.04
CA GLY A 47 -22.59 -12.60 15.60
C GLY A 47 -21.71 -11.61 14.84
N ILE A 48 -21.27 -11.95 13.62
CA ILE A 48 -20.36 -11.14 12.81
C ILE A 48 -21.18 -10.29 11.85
N HIS A 49 -20.93 -8.98 11.88
CA HIS A 49 -21.50 -8.01 10.96
C HIS A 49 -20.37 -7.34 10.19
N LEU A 50 -20.43 -7.40 8.86
CA LEU A 50 -19.49 -6.70 8.00
C LEU A 50 -20.05 -5.33 7.64
N ASP A 51 -19.21 -4.30 7.75
CA ASP A 51 -19.54 -2.97 7.25
C ASP A 51 -19.45 -2.96 5.71
N ARG A 52 -20.26 -2.12 5.07
CA ARG A 52 -20.31 -1.95 3.61
C ARG A 52 -19.20 -1.05 3.10
N GLN A 53 -18.55 -0.31 3.98
CA GLN A 53 -17.50 0.64 3.64
C GLN A 53 -16.17 0.24 4.26
N LEU A 54 -15.08 0.57 3.56
CA LEU A 54 -13.74 0.43 4.10
C LEU A 54 -13.49 1.50 5.16
N VAL A 55 -12.73 1.14 6.19
CA VAL A 55 -12.40 2.07 7.27
C VAL A 55 -11.57 3.24 6.74
N SER A 56 -12.02 4.45 7.04
CA SER A 56 -11.25 5.68 6.89
C SER A 56 -10.70 6.07 8.25
N PHE A 57 -9.41 6.40 8.32
CA PHE A 57 -8.77 6.84 9.55
C PHE A 57 -7.84 8.01 9.27
N GLN A 58 -7.78 8.95 10.21
CA GLN A 58 -6.80 10.03 10.16
C GLN A 58 -5.44 9.47 10.60
N SER A 59 -4.43 9.62 9.73
CA SER A 59 -3.06 9.20 10.00
C SER A 59 -2.16 10.42 10.23
N ARG A 60 -1.08 10.24 10.98
CA ARG A 60 -0.04 11.26 11.12
C ARG A 60 0.93 11.16 9.95
N GLU A 61 1.03 12.22 9.17
CA GLU A 61 2.09 12.40 8.17
C GLU A 61 3.34 12.97 8.86
N LEU A 62 4.50 12.42 8.53
CA LEU A 62 5.79 12.92 9.05
C LEU A 62 6.37 13.91 8.04
N GLU A 63 6.97 14.98 8.54
CA GLU A 63 7.71 15.94 7.72
C GLU A 63 8.88 15.26 7.00
N ALA A 64 9.17 15.71 5.77
CA ALA A 64 10.27 15.17 4.99
C ALA A 64 11.63 15.40 5.70
N GLU A 65 12.45 14.36 5.75
CA GLU A 65 13.77 14.45 6.37
C GLU A 65 14.72 15.33 5.54
N LYS A 66 15.49 16.18 6.22
CA LYS A 66 16.52 16.99 5.57
C LYS A 66 17.75 16.14 5.31
N VAL A 67 18.02 15.87 4.03
CA VAL A 67 19.27 15.22 3.60
C VAL A 67 20.38 16.27 3.55
N SER A 68 21.35 16.18 4.46
CA SER A 68 22.56 17.02 4.44
C SER A 68 23.78 16.20 4.02
N GLY A 69 24.29 16.45 2.81
CA GLY A 69 25.56 15.93 2.31
C GLY A 69 26.72 16.85 2.70
N GLY A 70 27.66 16.35 3.48
CA GLY A 70 28.86 17.09 3.88
C GLY A 70 29.90 17.18 2.77
N LEU A 71 29.87 18.26 1.99
CA LEU A 71 31.05 18.85 1.36
C LEU A 71 30.95 20.38 1.48
N VAL A 72 31.03 20.87 2.71
CA VAL A 72 31.31 22.28 3.01
C VAL A 72 32.73 22.39 3.55
N HIS A 73 33.73 22.10 2.72
CA HIS A 73 35.09 22.67 2.81
C HIS A 73 36.00 22.01 1.77
N THR A 74 36.03 22.55 0.56
CA THR A 74 37.24 22.69 -0.27
C THR A 74 36.86 23.49 -1.50
N TRP A 75 37.73 24.42 -1.90
CA TRP A 75 37.64 25.30 -3.08
C TRP A 75 36.88 26.64 -2.90
N PHE A 76 37.33 27.45 -1.94
CA PHE A 76 37.27 28.90 -2.07
C PHE A 76 38.62 29.53 -1.66
N LEU A 77 39.70 29.07 -2.30
CA LEU A 77 41.03 29.69 -2.19
C LEU A 77 41.75 29.62 -3.55
N ILE A 78 41.19 30.25 -4.58
CA ILE A 78 42.00 30.80 -5.69
C ILE A 78 41.29 32.08 -6.17
N GLY A 79 41.93 33.23 -5.96
CA GLY A 79 41.62 34.46 -6.69
C GLY A 79 41.35 35.68 -5.80
N THR A 80 42.43 36.44 -5.53
CA THR A 80 42.57 37.92 -5.60
C THR A 80 43.35 38.49 -4.41
N HIS A 81 44.69 38.55 -4.56
CA HIS A 81 45.48 39.79 -4.62
C HIS A 81 46.95 39.49 -4.88
#